data_AF-V4AFE8-F1
#
_entry.id   AF-V4AFE8-F1
#
_cell.length_a   1.000
_cell.length_b   1.000
_cell.length_c   1.000
_cell.angle_alpha   90.00
_cell.angle_beta   90.00
_cell.angle_gamma   90.00
#
_symmetry.space_group_name_H-M   'P 1'
#
loop_
_entity.id
_entity.type
_entity.pdbx_description
1 polymer ?
#
loop_
_entity_poly.entity_id
_entity_poly.type
_entity_poly.pdbx_seq_one_letter_code
_entity_poly.pdbx_strand_id
1 'polypeptide(L)'
;DSTGIDLVEFIRKTLNKSVKDKKMLLQLEKDFKKFIREPNHQYLQLPEMSSYDRMVVHRIAAFFGLDHNVDQRGKSVIVSKTKKTRV
;
A
#
# COMPACT_ATOMS: atom_id res chain seq x y z
N ASP A 1 10.45 -7.98 -3.40
CA ASP A 1 10.62 -6.89 -4.38
C ASP A 1 11.87 -6.07 -4.16
N SER A 2 12.92 -6.45 -4.87
CA SER A 2 14.26 -5.85 -4.89
C SER A 2 14.39 -4.74 -5.92
N THR A 3 13.33 -3.95 -6.14
CA THR A 3 13.47 -2.74 -6.94
C THR A 3 14.17 -1.73 -6.04
N GLY A 4 15.42 -1.38 -6.30
CA GLY A 4 16.19 -0.31 -5.64
C GLY A 4 15.61 1.09 -5.85
N ILE A 5 14.29 1.20 -5.88
CA ILE A 5 13.52 2.44 -5.92
C ILE A 5 13.41 2.90 -4.48
N ASP A 6 13.91 4.10 -4.23
CA ASP A 6 13.71 4.79 -2.96
C ASP A 6 12.20 5.05 -2.77
N LEU A 7 11.58 4.30 -1.83
CA LEU A 7 10.16 4.41 -1.53
C LEU A 7 9.80 5.82 -1.03
N VAL A 8 10.72 6.48 -0.34
CA VAL A 8 10.53 7.85 0.17
C VAL A 8 10.48 8.82 -1.01
N GLU A 9 11.38 8.66 -1.98
CA GLU A 9 11.37 9.46 -3.20
C GLU A 9 10.08 9.23 -4.01
N PHE A 10 9.63 7.97 -4.14
CA PHE A 10 8.37 7.64 -4.80
C PHE A 10 7.18 8.33 -4.12
N ILE A 11 7.09 8.26 -2.79
CA ILE A 11 6.02 8.91 -2.02
C ILE A 11 6.07 10.42 -2.25
N ARG A 12 7.26 11.03 -2.14
CA ARG A 12 7.43 12.48 -2.33
C ARG A 12 7.04 12.92 -3.75
N LYS A 13 7.42 12.17 -4.79
CA LYS A 13 7.02 12.45 -6.17
C LYS A 13 5.52 12.32 -6.36
N THR A 14 4.92 11.24 -5.86
CA THR A 14 3.48 10.95 -6.01
C THR A 14 2.62 11.97 -5.24
N LEU A 15 3.05 12.42 -4.06
CA LEU A 15 2.37 13.48 -3.29
C LEU A 15 2.27 14.81 -4.04
N ASN A 16 3.24 15.13 -4.89
CA ASN A 16 3.31 16.39 -5.64
C ASN A 16 2.81 16.25 -7.09
N LYS A 17 2.41 15.05 -7.52
CA LYS A 17 2.01 14.78 -8.91
C LYS A 17 0.62 15.31 -9.24
N SER A 18 -0.37 15.04 -8.38
CA SER A 18 -1.73 15.52 -8.56
C SER A 18 -2.51 15.51 -7.24
N VAL A 19 -3.60 16.30 -7.18
CA VAL A 19 -4.51 16.30 -6.02
C VAL A 19 -5.14 14.91 -5.81
N LYS A 20 -5.42 14.19 -6.90
CA LYS A 20 -5.95 12.82 -6.86
C LYS A 20 -4.95 11.86 -6.20
N ASP A 21 -3.71 11.88 -6.65
CA ASP A 21 -2.63 11.02 -6.11
C ASP A 21 -2.38 11.34 -4.62
N LYS A 22 -2.31 12.63 -4.27
CA LYS A 22 -2.18 13.07 -2.88
C LYS A 22 -3.30 12.55 -2.01
N LYS A 23 -4.56 12.66 -2.46
CA LYS A 23 -5.73 12.16 -1.72
C LYS A 23 -5.66 10.64 -1.54
N MET A 24 -5.27 9.92 -2.59
CA MET A 24 -5.12 8.46 -2.53
C MET A 24 -4.05 8.04 -1.52
N LEU A 25 -2.87 8.67 -1.53
CA LEU A 25 -1.80 8.38 -0.59
C LEU A 25 -2.20 8.60 0.86
N LEU A 26 -2.82 9.75 1.14
CA LEU A 26 -3.29 10.08 2.49
C LEU A 26 -4.37 9.12 2.99
N GLN A 27 -5.22 8.63 2.08
CA GLN A 27 -6.24 7.64 2.42
C GLN A 27 -5.60 6.28 2.73
N LEU A 28 -4.69 5.80 1.87
CA LEU A 28 -3.97 4.55 2.09
C LEU A 28 -3.15 4.57 3.38
N GLU A 29 -2.47 5.68 3.68
CA GLU A 29 -1.71 5.85 4.91
C GLU A 29 -2.61 5.65 6.15
N LYS A 30 -3.79 6.30 6.16
CA LYS A 30 -4.77 6.17 7.24
C LYS A 30 -5.29 4.75 7.36
N ASP A 31 -5.68 4.14 6.24
CA ASP A 31 -6.27 2.80 6.20
C ASP A 31 -5.27 1.74 6.66
N PHE A 32 -4.01 1.84 6.25
CA PHE A 32 -2.95 0.94 6.69
C PHE A 32 -2.57 1.14 8.15
N LYS A 33 -2.45 2.38 8.62
CA LYS A 33 -2.23 2.64 10.06
C LYS A 33 -3.35 2.08 10.92
N LYS A 34 -4.61 2.22 10.48
CA LYS A 34 -5.76 1.60 11.14
C LYS A 34 -5.63 0.08 11.12
N PHE A 35 -5.44 -0.52 9.95
CA PHE A 35 -5.28 -1.97 9.80
C PHE A 35 -4.17 -2.54 10.69
N ILE A 36 -2.98 -1.90 10.72
CA ILE A 36 -1.85 -2.36 11.53
C ILE A 36 -2.19 -2.38 13.02
N ARG A 37 -2.92 -1.36 13.50
CA ARG A 37 -3.35 -1.25 14.90
C ARG A 37 -4.45 -2.24 15.30
N GLU A 38 -5.19 -2.82 14.36
CA GLU A 38 -6.26 -3.79 14.64
C GLU A 38 -5.69 -5.21 14.86
N PRO A 39 -5.55 -5.71 16.11
CA PRO A 39 -4.85 -6.96 16.38
C PRO A 39 -5.53 -8.20 15.78
N ASN A 40 -6.85 -8.15 15.59
CA ASN A 40 -7.66 -9.29 15.14
C ASN A 40 -7.66 -9.50 13.61
N HIS A 41 -7.07 -8.58 12.84
CA HIS A 41 -7.01 -8.68 11.38
C HIS A 41 -5.57 -8.93 10.93
N GLN A 42 -5.32 -10.09 10.32
CA GLN A 42 -4.01 -10.45 9.80
C GLN A 42 -3.79 -10.03 8.34
N TYR A 43 -4.87 -9.92 7.57
CA TYR A 43 -4.87 -9.52 6.16
C TYR A 43 -6.00 -8.52 5.87
N LEU A 44 -5.82 -7.72 4.82
CA LEU A 44 -6.79 -6.76 4.30
C LEU A 44 -6.82 -6.89 2.78
N GLN A 45 -7.99 -7.23 2.23
CA GLN A 45 -8.23 -7.21 0.78
C GLN A 45 -8.82 -5.86 0.39
N LEU A 46 -8.16 -5.18 -0.52
CA LEU A 46 -8.61 -3.90 -1.05
C LEU A 46 -9.59 -4.11 -2.22
N PRO A 47 -10.46 -3.13 -2.54
CA PRO A 47 -11.37 -3.24 -3.67
C PRO A 47 -10.63 -3.35 -5.01
N GLU A 48 -11.33 -3.80 -6.06
CA GLU A 48 -10.78 -3.80 -7.41
C GLU A 48 -10.35 -2.39 -7.82
N MET A 49 -9.15 -2.26 -8.38
CA MET A 49 -8.56 -0.96 -8.70
C MET A 49 -7.74 -1.03 -9.99
N SER A 50 -7.39 0.12 -10.57
CA SER A 50 -6.60 0.16 -11.80
C SER A 50 -5.17 -0.34 -11.58
N SER A 51 -4.45 -0.68 -12.65
CA SER A 51 -3.05 -1.13 -12.55
C SER A 51 -2.14 -0.09 -11.88
N TYR A 52 -2.40 1.20 -12.12
CA TYR A 52 -1.67 2.29 -11.47
C TYR A 52 -1.97 2.34 -9.97
N ASP A 53 -3.24 2.25 -9.60
CA ASP A 53 -3.64 2.26 -8.19
C ASP A 53 -3.03 1.07 -7.44
N ARG A 54 -3.01 -0.13 -8.05
CA ARG A 54 -2.34 -1.30 -7.48
C ARG A 54 -0.85 -1.05 -7.26
N MET A 55 -0.17 -0.44 -8.24
CA MET A 55 1.26 -0.10 -8.10
C MET A 55 1.51 0.86 -6.94
N VAL A 56 0.65 1.87 -6.74
CA VAL A 56 0.74 2.77 -5.57
C VAL A 56 0.55 1.98 -4.27
N VAL A 57 -0.47 1.13 -4.19
CA VAL A 57 -0.73 0.27 -3.02
C VAL A 57 0.48 -0.61 -2.69
N HIS A 58 1.07 -1.27 -3.68
CA HIS A 58 2.28 -2.09 -3.48
C HIS A 58 3.42 -1.29 -2.87
N ARG A 59 3.68 -0.07 -3.36
CA ARG A 59 4.75 0.80 -2.85
C ARG A 59 4.50 1.26 -1.42
N ILE A 60 3.26 1.61 -1.08
CA ILE A 60 2.90 2.04 0.27
C ILE A 60 2.89 0.85 1.23
N ALA A 61 2.39 -0.32 0.81
CA ALA A 61 2.45 -1.54 1.61
C ALA A 61 3.91 -1.94 1.92
N ALA A 62 4.79 -1.86 0.91
CA ALA A 62 6.23 -2.08 1.10
C ALA A 62 6.84 -1.09 2.10
N PHE A 63 6.44 0.19 2.06
CA PHE A 63 6.91 1.21 3.00
C PHE A 63 6.55 0.86 4.45
N PHE A 64 5.34 0.36 4.70
CA PHE A 64 4.92 -0.11 6.01
C PHE A 64 5.46 -1.50 6.39
N GLY A 65 6.23 -2.16 5.52
CA GLY A 65 6.71 -3.52 5.75
C GLY A 65 5.59 -4.58 5.76
N LEU A 66 4.49 -4.30 5.06
CA LEU A 66 3.41 -5.24 4.81
C LEU A 66 3.76 -6.13 3.62
N ASP A 67 3.41 -7.41 3.72
CA ASP A 67 3.40 -8.28 2.54
C ASP A 67 2.22 -7.89 1.65
N HIS A 68 2.38 -8.04 0.34
CA HIS A 68 1.37 -7.60 -0.61
C HIS A 68 1.35 -8.51 -1.84
N ASN A 69 0.18 -9.06 -2.13
CA ASN A 69 -0.04 -9.98 -3.24
C ASN A 69 -1.27 -9.56 -4.02
N VAL A 70 -1.31 -9.83 -5.32
CA VAL A 70 -2.51 -9.62 -6.14
C VAL A 70 -3.42 -10.84 -5.99
N ASP A 71 -4.73 -10.66 -6.03
CA ASP A 71 -5.67 -11.78 -6.04
C ASP A 71 -5.50 -12.67 -7.28
N GLN A 72 -6.11 -13.87 -7.25
CA GLN A 72 -6.03 -14.82 -8.37
C GLN A 72 -6.52 -14.25 -9.70
N ARG A 73 -7.34 -13.19 -9.68
CA ARG A 73 -7.89 -12.52 -10.86
C ARG A 73 -7.02 -11.35 -11.34
N GLY A 74 -6.00 -10.95 -10.59
CA GLY A 74 -5.12 -9.82 -10.89
C GLY A 74 -5.78 -8.44 -10.73
N LYS A 75 -6.92 -8.35 -10.04
CA LYS A 75 -7.76 -7.15 -9.95
C LYS A 75 -7.71 -6.45 -8.60
N SER A 76 -7.44 -7.17 -7.53
CA SER A 76 -7.37 -6.63 -6.17
C SER A 76 -6.02 -6.92 -5.52
N VAL A 77 -5.62 -6.10 -4.54
CA VAL A 77 -4.39 -6.29 -3.76
C VAL A 77 -4.78 -6.72 -2.36
N ILE A 78 -4.16 -7.79 -1.89
CA ILE A 78 -4.27 -8.32 -0.54
C ILE A 78 -2.98 -7.97 0.20
N VAL A 79 -3.10 -7.24 1.31
CA VAL A 79 -1.96 -6.90 2.17
C VAL A 79 -2.05 -7.67 3.49
N SER A 80 -0.90 -8.11 4.00
CA SER A 80 -0.82 -8.92 5.21
C SER A 80 0.25 -8.41 6.16
N LYS A 81 -0.01 -8.51 7.47
CA LYS A 81 0.98 -8.13 8.49
C LYS A 81 2.11 -9.15 8.53
N THR A 82 3.32 -8.65 8.77
CA THR A 82 4.52 -9.45 8.91
C THR A 82 5.32 -9.03 10.13
N LYS A 83 6.36 -9.81 10.48
CA LYS A 83 7.33 -9.41 11.51
C LYS A 83 8.07 -8.10 11.18
N LYS A 84 8.05 -7.67 9.91
CA LYS A 84 8.69 -6.44 9.44
C LYS A 84 7.75 -5.24 9.43
N THR A 85 6.47 -5.42 9.78
CA THR A 85 5.47 -4.34 9.76
C THR A 85 5.82 -3.24 10.77
N ARG A 86 5.72 -1.99 10.33
CA ARG A 86 6.06 -0.77 11.11
C ARG A 86 4.95 0.26 10.98
N VAL A 87 4.90 1.25 11.88
CA VAL A 87 3.93 2.38 11.86
C VAL A 87 4.68 3.71 11.83
#